data_AF-A0A922JZX4-F1
#
_entry.id   AF-A0A922JZX4-F1
#
_cell.length_a   1.000
_cell.length_b   1.000
_cell.length_c   1.000
_cell.angle_alpha   90.00
_cell.angle_beta   90.00
_cell.angle_gamma   90.00
#
_symmetry.space_group_name_H-M   'P 1'
#
loop_
_entity.id
_entity.type
_entity.pdbx_description
1 polymer ?
#
loop_
_entity_poly.entity_id
_entity_poly.type
_entity_poly.pdbx_seq_one_letter_code
_entity_poly.pdbx_strand_id
1 'polypeptide(L)'
;MFPTRDIPSPSSLFSAYASMAASMMLVRSMANEIIPQPVRGFLLSTLRYYFKPHSPRLTLVIEENCGMSRNQVYDAVEVYLCTKISPNTERLKISKSPKEKNLMIRLEKGERLIDFYNGVELNWKFVCAE
;
A
#
# COMPACT_ATOMS: atom_id res chain seq x y z
N MET A 1 -39.76 16.65 4.87
CA MET A 1 -39.26 16.72 6.26
C MET A 1 -38.26 15.59 6.42
N PHE A 2 -36.97 15.90 6.50
CA PHE A 2 -35.93 14.88 6.66
C PHE A 2 -35.91 14.40 8.12
N PRO A 3 -35.71 13.10 8.39
CA PRO A 3 -35.74 12.58 9.75
C PRO A 3 -34.52 13.12 10.52
N THR A 4 -34.77 13.79 11.64
CA THR A 4 -33.74 14.15 12.62
C THR A 4 -33.20 12.87 13.23
N ARG A 5 -31.90 12.61 13.07
CA ARG A 5 -31.22 11.50 13.75
C ARG A 5 -31.13 11.83 15.23
N ASP A 6 -31.95 11.19 16.05
CA ASP A 6 -31.84 11.27 17.50
C ASP A 6 -30.53 10.63 17.96
N ILE A 7 -29.71 11.40 18.67
CA ILE A 7 -28.46 10.90 19.24
C ILE A 7 -28.82 10.00 20.43
N PRO A 8 -28.38 8.73 20.45
CA PRO A 8 -28.71 7.79 21.52
C PRO A 8 -28.15 8.28 22.87
N SER A 9 -28.92 8.07 23.94
CA SER A 9 -28.55 8.49 25.30
C SER A 9 -27.27 7.78 25.79
N PRO A 10 -26.45 8.40 26.65
CA PRO A 10 -25.22 7.79 27.16
C PRO A 10 -25.42 6.43 27.82
N SER A 11 -26.54 6.25 28.54
CA SER A 11 -26.90 4.97 29.16
C SER A 11 -27.27 3.90 28.14
N SER A 12 -27.90 4.27 27.03
CA SER A 12 -28.22 3.33 25.93
C SER A 12 -26.97 2.87 25.20
N LEU A 13 -26.00 3.77 24.96
CA LEU A 13 -24.69 3.42 24.40
C LEU A 13 -23.93 2.48 25.34
N PHE A 14 -23.93 2.78 26.64
CA PHE A 14 -23.30 1.92 27.65
C PHE A 14 -23.94 0.54 27.70
N SER A 15 -25.26 0.46 27.72
CA SER A 15 -26.00 -0.81 27.71
C SER A 15 -25.75 -1.61 26.44
N ALA A 16 -25.75 -0.97 25.26
CA ALA A 16 -25.43 -1.60 24.00
C ALA A 16 -23.99 -2.15 23.98
N TYR A 17 -23.03 -1.36 24.47
CA TYR A 17 -21.64 -1.80 24.59
C TYR A 17 -21.49 -2.98 25.56
N ALA A 18 -22.13 -2.91 26.73
CA ALA A 18 -22.12 -3.98 27.72
C ALA A 18 -22.76 -5.27 27.19
N SER A 19 -23.90 -5.17 26.50
CA SER A 19 -24.57 -6.30 25.86
C SER A 19 -23.70 -6.93 24.76
N MET A 20 -23.07 -6.09 23.92
CA MET A 20 -22.15 -6.55 22.89
C MET A 20 -20.91 -7.22 23.48
N ALA A 21 -20.32 -6.65 24.53
CA ALA A 21 -19.17 -7.22 25.21
C ALA A 21 -19.52 -8.56 25.87
N ALA A 22 -20.66 -8.64 26.56
CA ALA A 22 -21.15 -9.88 27.15
C ALA A 22 -21.38 -10.96 26.08
N SER A 23 -22.03 -10.61 24.97
CA SER A 23 -22.21 -11.50 23.82
C SER A 23 -20.88 -12.00 23.25
N MET A 24 -19.90 -11.09 23.04
CA MET A 24 -18.57 -11.46 22.57
C MET A 24 -17.84 -12.40 23.53
N MET A 25 -17.98 -12.19 24.85
CA MET A 25 -17.39 -13.08 25.85
C MET A 25 -18.00 -14.48 25.81
N LEU A 26 -19.32 -14.59 25.63
CA LEU A 26 -20.00 -15.88 25.48
C LEU A 26 -19.54 -16.60 24.21
N VAL A 27 -19.53 -15.90 23.07
CA VAL A 27 -19.05 -16.45 21.79
C VAL A 27 -17.59 -16.88 21.91
N ARG A 28 -16.74 -16.09 22.57
CA ARG A 28 -15.33 -16.43 22.82
C ARG A 28 -15.20 -17.69 23.68
N SER A 29 -16.02 -17.84 24.72
CA SER A 29 -16.02 -19.03 25.57
C SER A 29 -16.37 -20.29 24.78
N MET A 30 -17.48 -20.24 24.01
CA MET A 30 -17.90 -21.35 23.16
C MET A 30 -16.87 -21.67 22.08
N ALA A 31 -16.34 -20.66 21.40
CA ALA A 31 -15.27 -20.84 20.42
C ALA A 31 -14.01 -21.45 21.04
N ASN A 32 -13.72 -21.15 22.32
CA ASN A 32 -12.58 -21.70 23.00
C ASN A 32 -12.72 -23.20 23.32
N GLU A 33 -13.93 -23.65 23.63
CA GLU A 33 -14.24 -25.04 23.95
C GLU A 33 -14.46 -25.91 22.71
N ILE A 34 -15.04 -25.34 21.64
CA ILE A 34 -15.41 -26.08 20.42
C ILE A 34 -14.29 -26.08 19.38
N ILE A 35 -13.52 -24.98 19.25
CA ILE A 35 -12.56 -24.81 18.15
C ILE A 35 -11.14 -25.15 18.61
N PRO A 36 -10.51 -26.21 18.05
CA PRO A 36 -9.14 -26.57 18.33
C PRO A 36 -8.16 -25.44 17.97
N GLN A 37 -7.12 -25.24 18.78
CA GLN A 37 -6.05 -24.27 18.54
C GLN A 37 -5.51 -24.23 17.09
N PRO A 38 -5.24 -25.36 16.41
CA PRO A 38 -4.74 -25.32 15.02
C PRO A 38 -5.74 -24.73 14.02
N VAL A 39 -7.05 -24.84 14.27
CA VAL A 39 -8.10 -24.33 13.36
C VAL A 39 -8.29 -22.82 13.51
N ARG A 40 -7.96 -22.26 14.68
CA ARG A 40 -8.06 -20.81 14.94
C ARG A 40 -7.16 -19.99 14.03
N GLY A 41 -5.94 -20.46 13.79
CA GLY A 41 -5.01 -19.82 12.87
C GLY A 41 -5.57 -19.76 11.44
N PHE A 42 -6.21 -20.83 10.99
CA PHE A 42 -6.86 -20.91 9.68
C PHE A 42 -8.09 -20.00 9.57
N LEU A 43 -8.95 -19.95 10.61
CA LEU A 43 -10.10 -19.06 10.62
C LEU A 43 -9.68 -17.58 10.62
N LEU A 44 -8.66 -17.23 11.40
CA LEU A 44 -8.13 -15.85 11.45
C LEU A 44 -7.45 -15.46 10.13
N SER A 45 -6.70 -16.36 9.50
CA SER A 45 -6.08 -16.08 8.20
C SER A 45 -7.14 -15.95 7.11
N THR A 46 -8.16 -16.81 7.13
CA THR A 46 -9.31 -16.75 6.21
C THR A 46 -10.07 -15.44 6.39
N LEU A 47 -10.42 -15.07 7.63
CA LEU A 47 -11.06 -13.80 7.94
C LEU A 47 -10.19 -12.62 7.47
N ARG A 48 -8.88 -12.64 7.75
CA ARG A 48 -7.96 -11.59 7.30
C ARG A 48 -7.84 -11.51 5.78
N TYR A 49 -7.94 -12.62 5.08
CA TYR A 49 -7.91 -12.66 3.62
C TYR A 49 -9.17 -12.05 3.01
N TYR A 50 -10.36 -12.46 3.50
CA TYR A 50 -11.64 -11.93 3.03
C TYR A 50 -11.86 -10.47 3.42
N PHE A 51 -11.44 -10.09 4.63
CA PHE A 51 -11.52 -8.72 5.14
C PHE A 51 -10.20 -7.95 4.92
N LYS A 52 -9.36 -8.38 3.96
CA LYS A 52 -8.15 -7.65 3.63
C LYS A 52 -8.59 -6.25 3.16
N PRO A 53 -8.19 -5.17 3.84
CA PRO A 53 -8.57 -3.84 3.41
C PRO A 53 -8.08 -3.66 1.97
N HIS A 54 -9.00 -3.37 1.06
CA HIS A 54 -8.65 -3.07 -0.32
C HIS A 54 -7.75 -1.83 -0.28
N SER A 55 -6.51 -1.97 -0.73
CA SER A 55 -5.61 -0.83 -0.80
C SER A 55 -6.20 0.14 -1.83
N PRO A 56 -6.53 1.39 -1.48
CA PRO A 56 -6.99 2.38 -2.46
C PRO A 56 -5.86 2.80 -3.41
N ARG A 57 -4.62 2.33 -3.18
CA ARG A 57 -3.44 2.63 -3.98
C ARG A 57 -3.18 1.49 -4.95
N LEU A 58 -3.22 1.81 -6.24
CA LEU A 58 -2.72 0.96 -7.31
C LEU A 58 -1.19 1.09 -7.35
N THR A 59 -0.48 -0.03 -7.25
CA THR A 59 0.98 -0.07 -7.38
C THR A 59 1.33 -0.75 -8.70
N LEU A 60 2.02 -0.03 -9.58
CA LEU A 60 2.57 -0.56 -10.82
C LEU A 60 4.05 -0.88 -10.59
N VAL A 61 4.46 -2.11 -10.92
CA VAL A 61 5.86 -2.55 -10.82
C VAL A 61 6.41 -2.63 -12.23
N ILE A 62 7.51 -1.92 -12.48
CA ILE A 62 8.18 -1.87 -13.77
C ILE A 62 9.56 -2.49 -13.57
N GLU A 63 9.73 -3.69 -14.10
CA GLU A 63 10.99 -4.43 -14.02
C GLU A 63 11.97 -3.93 -15.09
N GLU A 64 13.27 -3.91 -14.77
CA GLU A 64 14.33 -3.49 -15.71
C GLU A 64 14.40 -4.41 -16.93
N ASN A 65 14.18 -5.71 -16.72
CA ASN A 65 14.19 -6.71 -17.78
C ASN A 65 12.81 -7.37 -17.86
N CYS A 66 12.27 -7.45 -19.07
CA CYS A 66 11.13 -8.31 -19.37
C CYS A 66 11.68 -9.61 -19.97
N GLY A 67 11.86 -10.62 -19.11
CA GLY A 67 12.50 -11.89 -19.48
C GLY A 67 13.99 -11.71 -19.81
N MET A 68 14.39 -12.08 -21.03
CA MET A 68 15.79 -11.93 -21.51
C MET A 68 16.08 -10.58 -22.14
N SER A 69 15.07 -9.71 -22.29
CA SER A 69 15.20 -8.41 -22.96
C SER A 69 15.02 -7.26 -21.98
N ARG A 70 15.70 -6.14 -22.23
CA ARG A 70 15.52 -4.91 -21.45
C ARG A 70 14.12 -4.35 -21.70
N ASN A 71 13.42 -3.97 -20.64
CA ASN A 71 12.07 -3.47 -20.72
C ASN A 71 12.06 -2.02 -21.25
N GLN A 72 11.44 -1.80 -22.40
CA GLN A 72 11.34 -0.46 -23.01
C GLN A 72 10.57 0.52 -22.12
N VAL A 73 9.60 0.05 -21.34
CA VAL A 73 8.86 0.89 -20.39
C VAL A 73 9.78 1.38 -19.28
N TYR A 74 10.72 0.53 -18.83
CA TYR A 74 11.70 0.91 -17.84
C TYR A 74 12.63 2.01 -18.37
N ASP A 75 13.12 1.86 -19.60
CA ASP A 75 13.97 2.88 -20.24
C ASP A 75 13.24 4.21 -20.44
N ALA A 76 11.96 4.17 -20.86
CA ALA A 76 11.13 5.35 -20.98
C ALA A 76 10.90 6.05 -19.63
N VAL A 77 10.72 5.28 -18.55
CA VAL A 77 10.55 5.81 -17.19
C VAL A 77 11.84 6.42 -16.67
N GLU A 78 13.02 5.84 -16.94
CA GLU A 78 14.30 6.46 -16.57
C GLU A 78 14.43 7.86 -17.19
N VAL A 79 14.12 7.99 -18.48
CA VAL A 79 14.15 9.29 -19.19
C VAL A 79 13.07 10.24 -18.66
N TYR A 80 11.85 9.76 -18.46
CA TYR A 80 10.75 10.57 -17.95
C TYR A 80 11.05 11.13 -16.56
N LEU A 81 11.52 10.29 -15.63
CA LEU A 81 11.84 10.69 -14.27
C LEU A 81 12.98 11.70 -14.22
N CYS A 82 13.95 11.64 -15.13
CA CYS A 82 14.97 12.68 -15.27
C CYS A 82 14.37 14.07 -15.51
N THR A 83 13.29 14.17 -16.30
CA THR A 83 12.61 15.45 -16.56
C THR A 83 11.79 15.96 -15.38
N LYS A 84 11.50 15.09 -14.41
CA LYS A 84 10.67 15.37 -13.23
C LYS A 84 11.47 15.55 -11.94
N ILE A 85 12.79 15.60 -12.04
CA ILE A 85 13.67 15.89 -10.89
C ILE A 85 13.32 17.28 -10.36
N SER A 86 12.91 17.33 -9.10
CA SER A 86 12.64 18.57 -8.39
C SER A 86 13.83 18.92 -7.50
N PRO A 87 14.02 20.19 -7.10
CA PRO A 87 15.04 20.55 -6.10
C PRO A 87 14.81 19.88 -4.73
N ASN A 88 13.64 19.27 -4.51
CA ASN A 88 13.34 18.47 -3.32
C ASN A 88 13.76 16.98 -3.46
N THR A 89 14.30 16.57 -4.61
CA THR A 89 14.85 15.23 -4.80
C THR A 89 16.23 15.17 -4.15
N GLU A 90 16.34 14.47 -3.02
CA GLU A 90 17.53 14.54 -2.17
C GLU A 90 18.77 13.90 -2.81
N ARG A 91 18.60 12.76 -3.50
CA ARG A 91 19.75 11.99 -4.01
C ARG A 91 19.51 11.41 -5.40
N LEU A 92 20.48 11.65 -6.28
CA LEU A 92 20.47 11.20 -7.67
C LEU A 92 21.78 10.47 -7.95
N LYS A 93 21.68 9.31 -8.57
CA LYS A 93 22.81 8.58 -9.10
C LYS A 93 23.08 9.08 -10.52
N ILE A 94 24.23 9.71 -10.72
CA ILE A 94 24.68 10.16 -12.03
C ILE A 94 25.75 9.19 -12.52
N SER A 95 25.57 8.65 -13.72
CA SER A 95 26.55 7.80 -14.41
C SER A 95 26.82 8.31 -15.81
N LYS A 96 28.07 8.20 -16.26
CA LYS A 96 28.48 8.51 -17.63
C LYS A 96 29.30 7.35 -18.14
N SER A 97 28.80 6.63 -19.13
CA SER A 97 29.61 5.61 -19.80
C SER A 97 30.52 6.24 -20.85
N PRO A 98 31.71 5.69 -21.13
CA PRO A 98 32.62 6.25 -22.14
C PRO A 98 32.04 6.26 -23.57
N LYS A 99 31.01 5.44 -23.82
CA LYS A 99 30.34 5.29 -25.11
C LYS A 99 29.13 6.20 -25.28
N GLU A 100 28.60 6.78 -24.19
CA GLU A 100 27.43 7.64 -24.22
C GLU A 100 27.83 9.13 -24.17
N LYS A 101 27.26 9.92 -25.07
CA LYS A 101 27.47 11.38 -25.07
C LYS A 101 26.74 12.09 -23.94
N ASN A 102 25.67 11.48 -23.42
CA ASN A 102 24.78 12.07 -22.42
C ASN A 102 25.04 11.50 -21.02
N LEU A 103 24.80 12.33 -20.00
CA LEU A 103 24.79 11.90 -18.61
C LEU A 103 23.53 11.09 -18.35
N MET A 104 23.67 9.88 -17.80
CA MET A 104 22.56 9.08 -17.34
C MET A 104 22.30 9.43 -15.87
N ILE A 105 21.12 9.99 -15.61
CA ILE A 105 20.70 10.37 -14.26
C ILE A 105 19.65 9.35 -13.82
N ARG A 106 19.83 8.77 -12.64
CA ARG A 106 18.94 7.77 -12.05
C ARG A 106 18.61 8.17 -10.62
N LEU A 107 17.47 7.73 -10.11
CA LEU A 107 17.16 7.86 -8.69
C LEU A 107 18.08 6.93 -7.89
N GLU A 108 18.54 7.38 -6.72
CA GLU A 108 19.28 6.51 -5.81
C GLU A 108 18.36 5.43 -5.22
N LYS A 109 18.93 4.28 -4.83
CA LYS A 109 18.19 3.17 -4.19
C LYS A 109 17.44 3.68 -2.96
N GLY A 110 16.12 3.52 -2.96
CA GLY A 110 15.27 3.91 -1.84
C GLY A 110 14.69 5.33 -1.92
N GLU A 111 15.12 6.14 -2.89
CA GLU A 111 14.58 7.48 -3.10
C GLU A 111 13.14 7.44 -3.61
N ARG A 112 12.39 8.47 -3.20
CA ARG A 112 10.99 8.67 -3.60
C ARG A 112 10.85 9.98 -4.35
N LEU A 113 10.14 9.92 -5.47
CA LEU A 113 9.81 11.09 -6.28
C LEU A 113 8.29 11.21 -6.37
N ILE A 114 7.78 12.38 -6.01
CA ILE A 114 6.36 12.70 -6.14
C ILE A 114 6.19 13.51 -7.42
N ASP A 115 5.37 13.00 -8.33
CA ASP A 115 5.02 13.65 -9.60
C ASP A 115 3.51 13.88 -9.65
N PHE A 116 3.09 14.91 -10.38
CA PHE A 116 1.69 15.18 -10.68
C PHE A 116 1.53 15.14 -12.20
N TYR A 117 0.88 14.08 -12.69
CA TYR A 117 0.59 13.91 -14.12
C TYR A 117 -0.91 14.01 -14.35
N ASN A 118 -1.35 15.02 -15.12
CA ASN A 118 -2.76 15.30 -15.38
C ASN A 118 -3.65 15.32 -14.12
N GLY A 119 -3.13 15.87 -13.01
CA GLY A 119 -3.85 15.95 -11.73
C GLY A 119 -3.83 14.67 -10.90
N VAL A 120 -3.17 13.61 -11.35
CA VAL A 120 -2.96 12.37 -10.59
C VAL A 120 -1.60 12.43 -9.88
N GLU A 121 -1.60 12.23 -8.57
CA GLU A 121 -0.38 12.09 -7.78
C GLU A 121 0.24 10.70 -7.99
N LEU A 122 1.46 10.68 -8.51
CA LEU A 122 2.26 9.48 -8.72
C LEU A 122 3.42 9.46 -7.74
N ASN A 123 3.50 8.40 -6.95
CA ASN A 123 4.58 8.16 -6.00
C ASN A 123 5.55 7.14 -6.59
N TRP A 124 6.65 7.64 -7.16
CA TRP A 124 7.71 6.82 -7.73
C TRP A 124 8.70 6.40 -6.65
N LYS A 125 9.11 5.12 -6.66
CA LYS A 125 10.13 4.60 -5.77
C LYS A 125 11.07 3.69 -6.55
N PHE A 126 12.37 3.97 -6.47
CA PHE A 126 13.36 3.08 -7.05
C PHE A 126 13.70 1.96 -6.05
N VAL A 127 13.42 0.71 -6.43
CA VAL A 127 13.66 -0.47 -5.61
C VAL A 127 14.64 -1.38 -6.33
N CYS A 128 15.75 -1.71 -5.68
CA CYS A 128 16.66 -2.75 -6.15
C CYS A 128 16.14 -4.08 -5.61
N ALA A 129 15.68 -4.97 -6.48
CA ALA A 129 15.45 -6.36 -6.12
C ALA A 129 16.83 -7.06 -6.09
N GLU A 130 17.14 -7.69 -4.96
CA GLU A 130 18.30 -8.58 -4.79
C GLU A 130 17.91 -10.02 -5.17
#